data_AF-A0A3G9GF03-F1
#
_entry.id   AF-A0A3G9GF03-F1
#
_cell.length_a   1.000
_cell.length_b   1.000
_cell.length_c   1.000
_cell.angle_alpha   90.00
_cell.angle_beta   90.00
_cell.angle_gamma   90.00
#
_symmetry.space_group_name_H-M   'P 1'
#
loop_
_entity.id
_entity.type
_entity.pdbx_description
1 polymer ?
#
loop_
_entity_poly.entity_id
_entity_poly.type
_entity_poly.pdbx_seq_one_letter_code
_entity_poly.pdbx_strand_id
1 'polypeptide(L)'
;MDKNSPLVAQGWDKELAYGGIQISERPNWMSDIFGMDVMRDEQAKALVKYWNAQDLNKIDSNSPAWSKFAVFASDPENQLALFSGGLAVKELVQKATAFLSRNSATSTVEASKIGLQWGKGNMKQGMPWEDFVGTTLPANSRLPQNFKTFDYYDRLSKTAISAKTLDTQTLAKLTKPNQLYSSIKSNVDAVAKFKPADLSGVTLTPAMIANREIRLAVPAQTNATQWLEINRAVEYGKTLGIKINITQVK
;
A
#
# COMPACT_ATOMS: atom_id res chain seq x y z
N MET A 1 22.58 -28.41 59.79
CA MET A 1 21.30 -27.69 59.95
C MET A 1 21.48 -26.39 59.16
N ASP A 2 20.69 -26.05 58.16
CA ASP A 2 19.25 -26.24 58.00
C ASP A 2 18.88 -26.45 56.51
N LYS A 3 17.90 -27.33 56.24
CA LYS A 3 17.41 -27.74 54.91
C LYS A 3 16.15 -26.97 54.48
N ASN A 4 15.84 -25.82 55.10
CA ASN A 4 14.63 -25.03 54.84
C ASN A 4 14.91 -23.54 54.55
N SER A 5 15.82 -23.21 53.63
CA SER A 5 15.92 -21.83 53.11
C SER A 5 15.18 -21.69 51.77
N PRO A 6 14.08 -20.91 51.68
CA PRO A 6 13.29 -20.75 50.44
C PRO A 6 14.03 -20.00 49.31
N LEU A 7 15.27 -19.56 49.53
CA LEU A 7 16.00 -18.67 48.62
C LEU A 7 16.84 -19.40 47.56
N VAL A 8 16.86 -20.74 47.58
CA VAL A 8 17.64 -21.53 46.61
C VAL A 8 16.77 -22.04 45.45
N ALA A 9 15.45 -21.85 45.50
CA ALA A 9 14.51 -22.32 44.46
C ALA A 9 14.07 -21.24 43.44
N GLN A 10 14.47 -19.98 43.58
CA GLN A 10 14.20 -18.93 42.57
C GLN A 10 15.45 -18.56 41.75
N GLY A 11 16.46 -19.43 41.75
CA GLY A 11 17.65 -19.35 40.90
C GLY A 11 17.45 -19.89 39.48
N TRP A 12 16.26 -20.42 39.14
CA TRP A 12 15.93 -20.92 37.80
C TRP A 12 14.83 -20.13 37.07
N ASP A 13 14.17 -19.18 37.73
CA ASP A 13 13.17 -18.29 37.08
C ASP A 13 13.75 -16.93 36.65
N LYS A 14 15.07 -16.72 36.76
CA LYS A 14 15.73 -15.45 36.43
C LYS A 14 16.38 -15.38 35.04
N GLU A 15 16.28 -16.42 34.21
CA GLU A 15 16.74 -16.37 32.82
C GLU A 15 15.64 -16.02 31.79
N LEU A 16 14.37 -15.88 32.18
CA LEU A 16 13.28 -15.55 31.25
C LEU A 16 12.67 -14.15 31.44
N ALA A 17 13.27 -13.32 32.29
CA ALA A 17 12.70 -12.04 32.68
C ALA A 17 13.70 -10.88 32.64
N TYR A 18 14.44 -10.66 31.56
CA TYR A 18 15.00 -9.33 31.23
C TYR A 18 15.23 -9.17 29.73
N GLY A 19 14.79 -8.03 29.20
CA GLY A 19 15.04 -7.60 27.83
C GLY A 19 14.54 -6.17 27.58
N GLY A 20 14.76 -5.28 28.57
CA GLY A 20 14.72 -3.83 28.37
C GLY A 20 16.07 -3.38 27.79
N ILE A 21 16.01 -2.57 26.74
CA ILE A 21 17.04 -2.36 25.70
C ILE A 21 18.05 -1.25 26.10
N GLN A 22 19.36 -1.47 25.91
CA GLN A 22 20.33 -0.38 25.78
C GLN A 22 20.43 0.14 24.33
N ILE A 23 20.76 1.41 24.14
CA ILE A 23 20.75 2.10 22.84
C ILE A 23 21.78 1.58 21.81
N SER A 24 22.87 0.95 22.24
CA SER A 24 23.81 0.22 21.38
C SER A 24 23.33 -1.19 20.99
N GLU A 25 22.23 -1.64 21.62
CA GLU A 25 21.56 -2.92 21.40
C GLU A 25 20.29 -2.75 20.55
N ARG A 26 20.07 -1.55 19.98
CA ARG A 26 19.11 -1.34 18.89
C ARG A 26 19.81 -1.68 17.56
N PRO A 27 19.57 -2.87 16.99
CA PRO A 27 20.40 -3.35 15.91
C PRO A 27 19.86 -2.93 14.55
N ASN A 28 20.77 -2.75 13.60
CA ASN A 28 20.59 -2.23 12.24
C ASN A 28 19.55 -2.92 11.36
N TRP A 29 18.79 -3.89 11.85
CA TRP A 29 17.59 -4.39 11.20
C TRP A 29 16.43 -3.36 11.42
N MET A 30 16.44 -2.50 12.44
CA MET A 30 15.62 -1.27 12.36
C MET A 30 16.03 -0.34 11.19
N SER A 31 17.18 -0.64 10.53
CA SER A 31 17.61 -0.16 9.21
C SER A 31 17.65 -1.24 8.08
N ASP A 32 17.60 -2.55 8.36
CA ASP A 32 17.77 -3.72 7.45
C ASP A 32 16.66 -4.83 7.59
N ILE A 33 15.68 -4.68 8.49
CA ILE A 33 14.51 -5.56 8.78
C ILE A 33 13.62 -5.67 7.56
N PHE A 34 13.57 -4.57 6.83
CA PHE A 34 12.57 -4.30 5.83
C PHE A 34 12.85 -5.02 4.50
N GLY A 35 13.76 -5.99 4.52
CA GLY A 35 14.23 -6.80 3.38
C GLY A 35 13.44 -8.08 3.10
N MET A 36 12.26 -8.30 3.69
CA MET A 36 11.29 -9.26 3.15
C MET A 36 9.87 -8.69 3.25
N ASP A 37 9.11 -8.88 2.16
CA ASP A 37 7.84 -8.25 1.77
C ASP A 37 6.64 -8.36 2.74
N VAL A 38 6.80 -8.87 3.97
CA VAL A 38 5.72 -9.00 4.98
C VAL A 38 6.27 -9.02 6.41
N MET A 39 5.59 -8.31 7.33
CA MET A 39 5.94 -8.26 8.76
C MET A 39 5.57 -9.58 9.46
N ARG A 40 6.48 -10.09 10.32
CA ARG A 40 6.29 -11.32 11.11
C ARG A 40 5.70 -11.01 12.50
N ASP A 41 5.01 -11.97 13.13
CA ASP A 41 4.32 -11.82 14.43
C ASP A 41 5.19 -11.25 15.57
N GLU A 42 6.47 -11.63 15.64
CA GLU A 42 7.39 -11.10 16.65
C GLU A 42 7.73 -9.62 16.43
N GLN A 43 7.79 -9.19 15.17
CA GLN A 43 8.02 -7.80 14.79
C GLN A 43 6.79 -6.95 15.11
N ALA A 44 5.60 -7.49 14.88
CA ALA A 44 4.34 -6.88 15.27
C ALA A 44 4.24 -6.69 16.78
N LYS A 45 4.61 -7.71 17.58
CA LYS A 45 4.65 -7.63 19.05
C LYS A 45 5.65 -6.57 19.54
N ALA A 46 6.82 -6.46 18.90
CA ALA A 46 7.80 -5.43 19.24
C ALA A 46 7.29 -4.02 18.91
N LEU A 47 6.60 -3.85 17.78
CA LEU A 47 6.03 -2.56 17.37
C LEU A 47 4.83 -2.17 18.26
N VAL A 48 4.00 -3.14 18.61
CA VAL A 48 2.95 -2.99 19.62
C VAL A 48 3.54 -2.55 20.96
N LYS A 49 4.61 -3.20 21.44
CA LYS A 49 5.30 -2.78 22.68
C LYS A 49 5.90 -1.37 22.55
N TYR A 50 6.44 -1.01 21.39
CA TYR A 50 6.97 0.32 21.11
C TYR A 50 5.88 1.39 21.19
N TRP A 51 4.71 1.16 20.58
CA TRP A 51 3.61 2.13 20.59
C TRP A 51 2.76 2.12 21.86
N ASN A 52 2.69 1.00 22.59
CA ASN A 52 2.04 0.93 23.91
C ASN A 52 2.69 1.88 24.94
N ALA A 53 3.94 2.29 24.70
CA ALA A 53 4.66 3.24 25.53
C ALA A 53 4.61 4.69 25.01
N GLN A 54 3.88 4.96 23.92
CA GLN A 54 3.83 6.28 23.28
C GLN A 54 2.42 6.87 23.24
N ASP A 55 2.36 8.19 23.33
CA ASP A 55 1.13 8.94 23.08
C ASP A 55 0.73 8.78 21.61
N LEU A 56 -0.38 8.08 21.39
CA LEU A 56 -0.90 7.81 20.05
C LEU A 56 -1.10 9.10 19.26
N ASN A 57 -1.38 10.24 19.89
CA ASN A 57 -1.57 11.52 19.20
C ASN A 57 -0.29 12.09 18.58
N LYS A 58 0.89 11.58 18.98
CA LYS A 58 2.20 12.00 18.47
C LYS A 58 2.72 11.13 17.33
N ILE A 59 1.96 10.14 16.88
CA ILE A 59 2.30 9.32 15.72
C ILE A 59 2.44 10.22 14.48
N ASP A 60 3.64 10.26 13.90
CA ASP A 60 3.83 10.80 12.56
C ASP A 60 3.25 9.84 11.53
N SER A 61 2.04 10.15 11.07
CA SER A 61 1.31 9.36 10.08
C SER A 61 1.92 9.38 8.68
N ASN A 62 2.92 10.24 8.44
CA ASN A 62 3.66 10.29 7.18
C ASN A 62 4.94 9.46 7.22
N SER A 63 5.32 8.94 8.40
CA SER A 63 6.53 8.14 8.54
C SER A 63 6.40 6.79 7.81
N PRO A 64 7.46 6.32 7.13
CA PRO A 64 7.48 4.99 6.52
C PRO A 64 7.19 3.86 7.52
N ALA A 65 7.58 4.05 8.79
CA ALA A 65 7.31 3.10 9.87
C ALA A 65 5.81 2.97 10.16
N TRP A 66 5.09 4.10 10.24
CA TRP A 66 3.64 4.09 10.43
C TRP A 66 2.91 3.44 9.26
N SER A 67 3.25 3.79 8.01
CA SER A 67 2.65 3.18 6.82
C SER A 67 2.77 1.65 6.83
N LYS A 68 3.97 1.12 7.09
CA LYS A 68 4.22 -0.33 7.14
C LYS A 68 3.40 -1.00 8.25
N PHE A 69 3.36 -0.39 9.43
CA PHE A 69 2.53 -0.88 10.52
C PHE A 69 1.05 -0.86 10.17
N ALA A 70 0.56 0.23 9.58
CA ALA A 70 -0.84 0.37 9.23
C ALA A 70 -1.27 -0.72 8.23
N VAL A 71 -0.44 -0.98 7.21
CA VAL A 71 -0.69 -2.08 6.26
C VAL A 71 -0.76 -3.42 6.98
N PHE A 72 0.21 -3.72 7.85
CA PHE A 72 0.22 -4.95 8.63
C PHE A 72 -1.03 -5.09 9.52
N ALA A 73 -1.32 -4.08 10.34
CA ALA A 73 -2.37 -4.10 11.35
C ALA A 73 -3.79 -4.09 10.75
N SER A 74 -3.96 -3.52 9.57
CA SER A 74 -5.24 -3.49 8.86
C SER A 74 -5.56 -4.79 8.11
N ASP A 75 -4.57 -5.66 7.88
CA ASP A 75 -4.78 -6.94 7.21
C ASP A 75 -5.65 -7.86 8.08
N PRO A 76 -6.82 -8.31 7.59
CA PRO A 76 -7.70 -9.21 8.34
C PRO A 76 -7.00 -10.47 8.87
N GLU A 77 -5.99 -10.98 8.16
CA GLU A 77 -5.21 -12.16 8.58
C GLU A 77 -4.35 -11.87 9.82
N ASN A 78 -3.85 -10.64 9.96
CA ASN A 78 -3.00 -10.23 11.07
C ASN A 78 -3.78 -9.70 12.27
N GLN A 79 -5.04 -9.28 12.07
CA GLN A 79 -5.87 -8.74 13.16
C GLN A 79 -6.08 -9.75 14.29
N LEU A 80 -6.25 -11.04 13.97
CA LEU A 80 -6.42 -12.12 14.96
C LEU A 80 -5.23 -12.22 15.92
N ALA A 81 -4.00 -12.07 15.43
CA ALA A 81 -2.80 -12.08 16.27
C ALA A 81 -2.74 -10.86 17.22
N LEU A 82 -3.24 -9.71 16.77
CA LEU A 82 -3.22 -8.45 17.52
C LEU A 82 -4.30 -8.34 18.59
N PHE A 83 -5.45 -9.03 18.43
CA PHE A 83 -6.55 -8.99 19.39
C PHE A 83 -6.19 -9.48 20.81
N SER A 84 -5.14 -10.31 20.93
CA SER A 84 -4.63 -10.79 22.22
C SER A 84 -3.88 -9.73 23.05
N GLY A 85 -3.59 -8.56 22.48
CA GLY A 85 -2.70 -7.55 23.06
C GLY A 85 -3.33 -6.52 24.02
N GLY A 86 -4.63 -6.59 24.30
CA GLY A 86 -5.32 -5.65 25.20
C GLY A 86 -5.80 -4.34 24.55
N LEU A 87 -6.28 -3.39 25.35
CA LEU A 87 -7.01 -2.19 24.88
C LEU A 87 -6.15 -1.23 24.03
N ALA A 88 -4.91 -0.95 24.45
CA ALA A 88 -4.01 -0.05 23.73
C ALA A 88 -3.70 -0.55 22.30
N VAL A 89 -3.62 -1.87 22.12
CA VAL A 89 -3.42 -2.49 20.80
C VAL A 89 -4.64 -2.32 19.91
N LYS A 90 -5.84 -2.40 20.49
CA LYS A 90 -7.09 -2.15 19.76
C LYS A 90 -7.16 -0.71 19.25
N GLU A 91 -6.81 0.27 20.08
CA GLU A 91 -6.79 1.69 19.68
C GLU A 91 -5.77 1.96 18.57
N LEU A 92 -4.59 1.34 18.66
CA LEU A 92 -3.55 1.45 17.66
C LEU A 92 -3.98 0.84 16.30
N VAL A 93 -4.63 -0.34 16.32
CA VAL A 93 -5.19 -0.99 15.13
C VAL A 93 -6.33 -0.15 14.54
N GLN A 94 -7.18 0.43 15.36
CA GLN A 94 -8.25 1.34 14.91
C GLN A 94 -7.67 2.58 14.22
N LYS A 95 -6.62 3.18 14.79
CA LYS A 95 -5.94 4.33 14.18
C LYS A 95 -5.27 3.97 12.85
N ALA A 96 -4.62 2.80 12.77
CA ALA A 96 -4.06 2.26 11.53
C ALA A 96 -5.14 2.02 10.45
N THR A 97 -6.26 1.42 10.85
CA THR A 97 -7.41 1.16 9.99
C THR A 97 -8.00 2.46 9.47
N ALA A 98 -8.25 3.44 10.35
CA ALA A 98 -8.77 4.75 9.99
C ALA A 98 -7.83 5.51 9.04
N PHE A 99 -6.52 5.41 9.27
CA PHE A 99 -5.52 5.95 8.35
C PHE A 99 -5.68 5.36 6.95
N LEU A 100 -5.78 4.04 6.80
CA LEU A 100 -5.93 3.41 5.49
C LEU A 100 -7.34 3.53 4.89
N SER A 101 -8.39 3.69 5.68
CA SER A 101 -9.76 3.88 5.19
C SER A 101 -10.04 5.28 4.66
N ARG A 102 -9.10 6.22 4.80
CA ARG A 102 -9.27 7.60 4.31
C ARG A 102 -9.39 7.65 2.79
N ASN A 103 -10.20 8.57 2.29
CA ASN A 103 -10.16 8.95 0.88
C ASN A 103 -8.80 9.59 0.57
N SER A 104 -8.01 8.94 -0.28
CA SER A 104 -6.66 9.37 -0.66
C SER A 104 -6.57 9.87 -2.10
N ALA A 105 -7.71 10.15 -2.74
CA ALA A 105 -7.75 10.75 -4.06
C ALA A 105 -7.02 12.09 -4.08
N THR A 106 -6.15 12.28 -5.07
CA THR A 106 -5.41 13.54 -5.29
C THR A 106 -6.22 14.55 -6.09
N SER A 107 -7.27 14.10 -6.76
CA SER A 107 -8.09 14.90 -7.66
C SER A 107 -9.48 14.29 -7.83
N THR A 108 -10.41 15.10 -8.33
CA THR A 108 -11.77 14.68 -8.67
C THR A 108 -12.15 15.26 -10.03
N VAL A 109 -12.85 14.47 -10.84
CA VAL A 109 -13.37 14.90 -12.16
C VAL A 109 -14.79 14.36 -12.37
N GLU A 110 -15.61 15.09 -13.12
CA GLU A 110 -16.96 14.65 -13.50
C GLU A 110 -16.87 13.65 -14.67
N ALA A 111 -17.55 12.51 -14.56
CA ALA A 111 -17.57 11.46 -15.59
C ALA A 111 -18.05 12.02 -16.94
N SER A 112 -19.04 12.90 -16.91
CA SER A 112 -19.61 13.57 -18.09
C SER A 112 -18.60 14.44 -18.84
N LYS A 113 -17.65 15.07 -18.13
CA LYS A 113 -16.62 15.92 -18.74
C LYS A 113 -15.57 15.12 -19.51
N ILE A 114 -15.36 13.87 -19.11
CA ILE A 114 -14.34 12.99 -19.70
C ILE A 114 -14.96 11.84 -20.52
N GLY A 115 -16.28 11.81 -20.66
CA GLY A 115 -16.98 10.75 -21.39
C GLY A 115 -16.91 9.36 -20.75
N LEU A 116 -16.55 9.27 -19.46
CA LEU A 116 -16.43 8.02 -18.72
C LEU A 116 -17.80 7.54 -18.22
N GLN A 117 -18.05 6.23 -18.29
CA GLN A 117 -19.22 5.58 -17.72
C GLN A 117 -18.80 4.27 -17.05
N TRP A 118 -18.99 4.17 -15.73
CA TRP A 118 -18.73 2.96 -14.96
C TRP A 118 -19.64 1.80 -15.39
N GLY A 119 -19.09 0.59 -15.44
CA GLY A 119 -19.84 -0.63 -15.75
C GLY A 119 -20.34 -0.76 -17.20
N LYS A 120 -19.96 0.15 -18.11
CA LYS A 120 -20.37 0.14 -19.54
C LYS A 120 -19.31 -0.40 -20.50
N GLY A 121 -18.39 -1.21 -19.98
CA GLY A 121 -17.32 -1.84 -20.74
C GLY A 121 -16.11 -0.93 -21.03
N ASN A 122 -15.02 -1.52 -21.52
CA ASN A 122 -13.74 -0.81 -21.64
C ASN A 122 -13.80 0.43 -22.54
N MET A 123 -14.58 0.40 -23.62
CA MET A 123 -14.74 1.52 -24.54
C MET A 123 -15.37 2.76 -23.90
N LYS A 124 -16.17 2.58 -22.85
CA LYS A 124 -16.82 3.68 -22.12
C LYS A 124 -16.16 3.97 -20.78
N GLN A 125 -15.18 3.17 -20.36
CA GLN A 125 -14.53 3.31 -19.06
C GLN A 125 -13.02 3.52 -19.18
N GLY A 126 -12.30 2.51 -19.68
CA GLY A 126 -10.84 2.53 -19.80
C GLY A 126 -10.35 3.51 -20.86
N MET A 127 -10.93 3.48 -22.07
CA MET A 127 -10.48 4.36 -23.16
C MET A 127 -10.67 5.85 -22.84
N PRO A 128 -11.84 6.32 -22.33
CA PRO A 128 -11.99 7.74 -22.00
C PRO A 128 -11.10 8.17 -20.82
N TRP A 129 -10.83 7.27 -19.88
CA TRP A 129 -9.87 7.54 -18.80
C TRP A 129 -8.45 7.70 -19.32
N GLU A 130 -8.01 6.79 -20.19
CA GLU A 130 -6.70 6.86 -20.83
C GLU A 130 -6.57 8.19 -21.60
N ASP A 131 -7.54 8.51 -22.46
CA ASP A 131 -7.59 9.77 -23.21
C ASP A 131 -7.47 11.00 -22.29
N PHE A 132 -8.24 11.03 -21.19
CA PHE A 132 -8.16 12.11 -20.20
C PHE A 132 -6.78 12.23 -19.57
N VAL A 133 -6.15 11.12 -19.15
CA VAL A 133 -4.77 11.13 -18.64
C VAL A 133 -3.82 11.74 -19.67
N GLY A 134 -3.96 11.36 -20.94
CA GLY A 134 -3.18 11.89 -22.05
C GLY A 134 -3.25 13.42 -22.20
N THR A 135 -4.38 14.05 -21.87
CA THR A 135 -4.52 15.52 -21.93
C THR A 135 -3.65 16.26 -20.91
N THR A 136 -3.17 15.56 -19.88
CA THR A 136 -2.34 16.14 -18.81
C THR A 136 -0.84 15.92 -19.04
N LEU A 137 -0.46 15.27 -20.15
CA LEU A 137 0.91 14.88 -20.46
C LEU A 137 1.44 15.63 -21.69
N PRO A 138 2.78 15.73 -21.85
CA PRO A 138 3.37 16.30 -23.07
C PRO A 138 2.87 15.59 -24.32
N ALA A 139 2.74 16.34 -25.42
CA ALA A 139 2.45 15.77 -26.73
C ALA A 139 3.46 14.66 -27.07
N ASN A 140 2.99 13.61 -27.75
CA ASN A 140 3.77 12.40 -28.09
C ASN A 140 4.16 11.49 -26.92
N SER A 141 3.59 11.68 -25.72
CA SER A 141 3.79 10.74 -24.61
C SER A 141 3.05 9.42 -24.80
N ARG A 142 1.99 9.38 -25.63
CA ARG A 142 1.16 8.18 -25.80
C ARG A 142 1.92 7.08 -26.53
N LEU A 143 1.95 5.89 -25.94
CA LEU A 143 2.53 4.70 -26.55
C LEU A 143 1.55 4.09 -27.57
N PRO A 144 2.02 3.26 -28.50
CA PRO A 144 1.14 2.57 -29.44
C PRO A 144 0.03 1.80 -28.73
N GLN A 145 -1.13 1.70 -29.36
CA GLN A 145 -2.22 0.89 -28.81
C GLN A 145 -1.75 -0.56 -28.59
N ASN A 146 -2.14 -1.15 -27.46
CA ASN A 146 -1.70 -2.49 -27.00
C ASN A 146 -0.23 -2.57 -26.58
N PHE A 147 0.46 -1.45 -26.38
CA PHE A 147 1.76 -1.46 -25.73
C PHE A 147 1.62 -2.08 -24.34
N LYS A 148 2.52 -3.01 -24.00
CA LYS A 148 2.39 -3.77 -22.76
C LYS A 148 2.68 -2.87 -21.55
N THR A 149 1.87 -3.03 -20.50
CA THR A 149 2.04 -2.42 -19.16
C THR A 149 1.82 -0.92 -19.09
N PHE A 150 2.42 -0.14 -19.98
CA PHE A 150 2.37 1.31 -19.98
C PHE A 150 1.59 1.83 -21.18
N ASP A 151 0.81 2.88 -20.95
CA ASP A 151 0.01 3.56 -21.96
C ASP A 151 0.70 4.87 -22.39
N TYR A 152 1.54 5.43 -21.51
CA TYR A 152 2.32 6.64 -21.78
C TYR A 152 3.76 6.52 -21.31
N TYR A 153 4.65 7.22 -22.00
CA TYR A 153 6.03 7.48 -21.60
C TYR A 153 6.41 8.93 -21.87
N ASP A 154 6.57 9.71 -20.81
CA ASP A 154 7.12 11.06 -20.90
C ASP A 154 8.65 10.98 -20.97
N ARG A 155 9.20 11.35 -22.13
CA ARG A 155 10.63 11.30 -22.42
C ARG A 155 11.45 12.31 -21.61
N LEU A 156 10.86 13.44 -21.21
CA LEU A 156 11.55 14.50 -20.49
C LEU A 156 11.78 14.10 -19.03
N SER A 157 10.71 13.68 -18.35
CA SER A 157 10.79 13.23 -16.96
C SER A 157 11.21 11.76 -16.82
N LYS A 158 11.35 11.03 -17.94
CA LYS A 158 11.58 9.58 -18.00
C LYS A 158 10.55 8.80 -17.17
N THR A 159 9.29 9.23 -17.24
CA THR A 159 8.18 8.66 -16.47
C THR A 159 7.35 7.74 -17.35
N ALA A 160 7.29 6.45 -17.02
CA ALA A 160 6.38 5.50 -17.64
C ALA A 160 5.08 5.40 -16.82
N ILE A 161 3.94 5.54 -17.48
CA ILE A 161 2.64 5.73 -16.85
C ILE A 161 1.66 4.67 -17.36
N SER A 162 1.00 4.00 -16.42
CA SER A 162 -0.09 3.06 -16.67
C SER A 162 -1.42 3.68 -16.22
N ALA A 163 -2.35 3.87 -17.15
CA ALA A 163 -3.69 4.36 -16.90
C ALA A 163 -4.61 3.19 -16.56
N LYS A 164 -5.24 3.22 -15.38
CA LYS A 164 -6.10 2.14 -14.90
C LYS A 164 -7.43 2.70 -14.39
N THR A 165 -8.50 1.94 -14.60
CA THR A 165 -9.79 2.20 -13.98
C THR A 165 -10.14 1.02 -13.08
N LEU A 166 -10.80 1.29 -11.96
CA LEU A 166 -11.28 0.26 -11.04
C LEU A 166 -12.70 0.59 -10.60
N ASP A 167 -13.68 -0.09 -11.20
CA ASP A 167 -15.08 0.04 -10.80
C ASP A 167 -15.32 -0.67 -9.47
N THR A 168 -15.41 0.10 -8.39
CA THR A 168 -15.64 -0.42 -7.04
C THR A 168 -17.10 -0.77 -6.77
N GLN A 169 -18.03 -0.44 -7.67
CA GLN A 169 -19.48 -0.66 -7.46
C GLN A 169 -19.98 -1.97 -8.04
N THR A 170 -19.10 -2.77 -8.68
CA THR A 170 -19.49 -4.11 -9.13
C THR A 170 -19.79 -5.03 -7.94
N LEU A 171 -20.76 -5.95 -8.11
CA LEU A 171 -21.19 -6.87 -7.05
C LEU A 171 -20.02 -7.66 -6.44
N ALA A 172 -19.07 -8.09 -7.27
CA ALA A 172 -17.88 -8.81 -6.81
C ALA A 172 -16.99 -7.95 -5.89
N LYS A 173 -16.82 -6.66 -6.21
CA LYS A 173 -15.98 -5.73 -5.43
C LYS A 173 -16.66 -5.20 -4.17
N LEU A 174 -17.99 -5.22 -4.12
CA LEU A 174 -18.77 -4.93 -2.91
C LEU A 174 -18.75 -6.10 -1.92
N THR A 175 -18.85 -7.34 -2.42
CA THR A 175 -18.93 -8.55 -1.58
C THR A 175 -17.58 -9.14 -1.19
N LYS A 176 -16.51 -8.85 -1.94
CA LYS A 176 -15.15 -9.35 -1.68
C LYS A 176 -14.11 -8.23 -1.78
N PRO A 177 -14.00 -7.33 -0.78
CA PRO A 177 -13.10 -6.18 -0.82
C PRO A 177 -11.63 -6.53 -1.09
N ASN A 178 -11.10 -7.65 -0.59
CA ASN A 178 -9.73 -8.11 -0.88
C ASN A 178 -9.42 -8.24 -2.39
N GLN A 179 -10.44 -8.45 -3.23
CA GLN A 179 -10.24 -8.45 -4.68
C GLN A 179 -9.83 -7.08 -5.23
N LEU A 180 -10.12 -5.97 -4.54
CA LEU A 180 -9.66 -4.64 -4.93
C LEU A 180 -8.15 -4.54 -4.77
N TYR A 181 -7.63 -4.94 -3.61
CA TYR A 181 -6.19 -4.99 -3.35
C TYR A 181 -5.48 -5.84 -4.41
N SER A 182 -5.92 -7.08 -4.63
CA SER A 182 -5.28 -7.98 -5.61
C SER A 182 -5.31 -7.43 -7.05
N SER A 183 -6.40 -6.74 -7.44
CA SER A 183 -6.48 -6.10 -8.77
C SER A 183 -5.45 -4.98 -8.93
N ILE A 184 -5.27 -4.13 -7.93
CA ILE A 184 -4.27 -3.05 -7.98
C ILE A 184 -2.87 -3.64 -7.87
N LYS A 185 -2.65 -4.60 -6.96
CA LYS A 185 -1.37 -5.31 -6.79
C LYS A 185 -0.90 -5.93 -8.09
N SER A 186 -1.78 -6.60 -8.85
CA SER A 186 -1.42 -7.18 -10.15
C SER A 186 -0.91 -6.12 -11.14
N ASN A 187 -1.52 -4.93 -11.18
CA ASN A 187 -1.04 -3.82 -11.99
C ASN A 187 0.30 -3.28 -11.50
N VAL A 188 0.48 -3.15 -10.19
CA VAL A 188 1.75 -2.76 -9.56
C VAL A 188 2.86 -3.75 -9.91
N ASP A 189 2.60 -5.05 -9.78
CA ASP A 189 3.55 -6.11 -10.14
C ASP A 189 3.92 -6.06 -11.62
N ALA A 190 2.95 -5.82 -12.51
CA ALA A 190 3.20 -5.70 -13.95
C ALA A 190 4.09 -4.49 -14.28
N VAL A 191 3.87 -3.36 -13.59
CA VAL A 191 4.70 -2.16 -13.69
C VAL A 191 6.09 -2.41 -13.12
N ALA A 192 6.22 -3.06 -11.97
CA ALA A 192 7.51 -3.35 -11.34
C ALA A 192 8.36 -4.32 -12.19
N LYS A 193 7.73 -5.37 -12.72
CA LYS A 193 8.38 -6.47 -13.46
C LYS A 193 8.44 -6.21 -14.97
N PHE A 194 8.20 -4.97 -15.41
CA PHE A 194 8.24 -4.61 -16.83
C PHE A 194 9.57 -5.03 -17.46
N LYS A 195 9.48 -5.72 -18.58
CA LYS A 195 10.61 -6.12 -19.42
C LYS A 195 10.65 -5.24 -20.67
N PRO A 196 11.81 -5.13 -21.35
CA PRO A 196 11.88 -4.47 -22.65
C PRO A 196 10.73 -4.89 -23.57
N ALA A 197 10.07 -3.91 -24.18
CA ALA A 197 8.98 -4.12 -25.10
C ALA A 197 9.20 -3.30 -26.36
N ASP A 198 8.89 -3.90 -27.49
CA ASP A 198 8.87 -3.26 -28.80
C ASP A 198 7.50 -3.48 -29.44
N LEU A 199 6.90 -2.40 -29.93
CA LEU A 199 5.64 -2.47 -30.66
C LEU A 199 5.57 -1.31 -31.65
N SER A 200 5.21 -1.61 -32.90
CA SER A 200 5.03 -0.61 -33.96
C SER A 200 6.26 0.32 -34.14
N GLY A 201 7.47 -0.22 -33.96
CA GLY A 201 8.72 0.53 -34.07
C GLY A 201 9.03 1.44 -32.87
N VAL A 202 8.25 1.36 -31.78
CA VAL A 202 8.52 2.04 -30.52
C VAL A 202 9.08 1.03 -29.53
N THR A 203 10.33 1.25 -29.12
CA THR A 203 10.99 0.45 -28.07
C THR A 203 10.98 1.20 -26.74
N LEU A 204 10.60 0.53 -25.66
CA LEU A 204 10.77 1.02 -24.29
C LEU A 204 11.48 -0.04 -23.45
N THR A 205 12.55 0.36 -22.76
CA THR A 205 13.34 -0.53 -21.89
C THR A 205 13.34 0.00 -20.46
N PRO A 206 13.54 -0.85 -19.44
CA PRO A 206 13.65 -0.41 -18.05
C PRO A 206 14.72 0.67 -17.82
N ALA A 207 15.83 0.62 -18.56
CA ALA A 207 16.92 1.61 -18.45
C ALA A 207 16.51 3.03 -18.89
N MET A 208 15.44 3.15 -19.69
CA MET A 208 14.89 4.44 -20.10
C MET A 208 13.99 5.05 -19.02
N ILE A 209 13.49 4.25 -18.08
CA ILE A 209 12.45 4.62 -17.12
C ILE A 209 13.11 4.99 -15.79
N ALA A 210 13.05 6.27 -15.42
CA ALA A 210 13.47 6.74 -14.10
C ALA A 210 12.32 6.68 -13.09
N ASN A 211 11.08 6.93 -13.54
CA ASN A 211 9.90 7.00 -12.69
C ASN A 211 8.80 6.08 -13.22
N ARG A 212 8.11 5.38 -12.31
CA ARG A 212 6.97 4.52 -12.64
C ARG A 212 5.71 5.04 -11.97
N GLU A 213 4.65 5.17 -12.75
CA GLU A 213 3.39 5.72 -12.26
C GLU A 213 2.18 4.89 -12.68
N ILE A 214 1.19 4.81 -11.79
CA ILE A 214 -0.16 4.33 -12.09
C ILE A 214 -1.13 5.48 -11.87
N ARG A 215 -1.85 5.88 -12.93
CA ARG A 215 -2.97 6.83 -12.88
C ARG A 215 -4.26 6.03 -12.72
N LEU A 216 -4.78 5.94 -11.50
CA LEU A 216 -5.93 5.12 -11.14
C LEU A 216 -7.20 5.97 -11.01
N ALA A 217 -8.22 5.69 -11.82
CA ALA A 217 -9.58 6.20 -11.61
C ALA A 217 -10.42 5.25 -10.76
N VAL A 218 -11.19 5.81 -9.82
CA VAL A 218 -12.18 5.09 -9.00
C VAL A 218 -13.50 5.87 -8.92
N PRO A 219 -14.67 5.22 -8.74
CA PRO A 219 -15.94 5.91 -8.55
C PRO A 219 -15.94 6.81 -7.31
N ALA A 220 -16.71 7.90 -7.33
CA ALA A 220 -16.88 8.73 -6.14
C ALA A 220 -17.57 7.99 -4.97
N GLN A 221 -18.31 6.93 -5.27
CA GLN A 221 -19.03 6.08 -4.32
C GLN A 221 -18.14 5.01 -3.66
N THR A 222 -16.81 5.03 -3.88
CA THR A 222 -15.88 4.14 -3.18
C THR A 222 -15.94 4.37 -1.66
N ASN A 223 -16.27 3.31 -0.92
CA ASN A 223 -16.49 3.37 0.54
C ASN A 223 -15.21 3.13 1.36
N ALA A 224 -15.26 3.33 2.68
CA ALA A 224 -14.11 3.24 3.59
C ALA A 224 -13.39 1.89 3.58
N THR A 225 -14.11 0.77 3.45
CA THR A 225 -13.51 -0.57 3.36
C THR A 225 -12.78 -0.75 2.04
N GLN A 226 -13.32 -0.18 0.95
CA GLN A 226 -12.67 -0.21 -0.35
C GLN A 226 -11.43 0.69 -0.37
N TRP A 227 -11.50 1.86 0.26
CA TRP A 227 -10.35 2.75 0.44
C TRP A 227 -9.22 2.11 1.21
N LEU A 228 -9.54 1.30 2.24
CA LEU A 228 -8.54 0.52 2.97
C LEU A 228 -7.72 -0.36 2.02
N GLU A 229 -8.40 -1.14 1.18
CA GLU A 229 -7.73 -2.05 0.22
C GLU A 229 -6.96 -1.30 -0.87
N ILE A 230 -7.50 -0.17 -1.34
CA ILE A 230 -6.82 0.71 -2.29
C ILE A 230 -5.54 1.26 -1.65
N ASN A 231 -5.60 1.78 -0.43
CA ASN A 231 -4.47 2.38 0.25
C ASN A 231 -3.41 1.35 0.66
N ARG A 232 -3.80 0.12 1.02
CA ARG A 232 -2.83 -0.99 1.15
C ARG A 232 -2.04 -1.20 -0.14
N ALA A 233 -2.71 -1.18 -1.29
CA ALA A 233 -2.04 -1.32 -2.58
C ALA A 233 -1.18 -0.10 -2.95
N VAL A 234 -1.57 1.11 -2.55
CA VAL A 234 -0.76 2.33 -2.67
C VAL A 234 0.53 2.20 -1.87
N GLU A 235 0.46 1.79 -0.60
CA GLU A 235 1.65 1.60 0.22
C GLU A 235 2.54 0.47 -0.33
N TYR A 236 1.96 -0.62 -0.83
CA TYR A 236 2.71 -1.65 -1.56
C TYR A 236 3.44 -1.08 -2.78
N GLY A 237 2.77 -0.28 -3.62
CA GLY A 237 3.38 0.39 -4.76
C GLY A 237 4.58 1.25 -4.36
N LYS A 238 4.49 2.00 -3.26
CA LYS A 238 5.59 2.83 -2.74
C LYS A 238 6.83 2.00 -2.38
N THR A 239 6.65 0.79 -1.82
CA THR A 239 7.79 -0.09 -1.50
C THR A 239 8.59 -0.51 -2.74
N LEU A 240 7.95 -0.50 -3.91
CA LEU A 240 8.56 -0.82 -5.21
C LEU A 240 8.96 0.43 -6.01
N GLY A 241 8.91 1.62 -5.40
CA GLY A 241 9.20 2.89 -6.07
C GLY A 241 8.16 3.29 -7.12
N ILE A 242 6.93 2.77 -7.02
CA ILE A 242 5.83 3.04 -7.95
C ILE A 242 4.86 4.03 -7.30
N LYS A 243 4.64 5.16 -7.96
CA LYS A 243 3.67 6.16 -7.51
C LYS A 243 2.29 5.81 -8.05
N ILE A 244 1.29 5.76 -7.18
CA ILE A 244 -0.12 5.58 -7.59
C ILE A 244 -0.86 6.89 -7.30
N ASN A 245 -1.33 7.56 -8.36
CA ASN A 245 -2.13 8.77 -8.26
C ASN A 245 -3.59 8.42 -8.52
N ILE A 246 -4.45 8.73 -7.55
CA ILE A 246 -5.86 8.33 -7.57
C ILE A 246 -6.74 9.53 -7.91
N THR A 247 -7.59 9.38 -8.91
CA THR A 247 -8.63 10.35 -9.26
C THR A 247 -10.00 9.75 -8.98
N GLN A 248 -10.83 10.48 -8.23
CA GLN A 248 -12.25 10.14 -8.14
C GLN A 248 -13.00 10.65 -9.35
N VAL A 249 -13.84 9.78 -9.95
CA VAL A 249 -14.71 10.14 -11.06
C VAL A 249 -16.16 10.11 -10.56
N LYS A 250 -16.80 11.29 -10.57
CA LYS A 250 -18.16 11.55 -10.11
C LYS A 250 -19.20 11.29 -11.18
#